data_AF-Q4WQC0-F1
#
_entry.id   AF-Q4WQC0-F1
#
_cell.length_a   1.000
_cell.length_b   1.000
_cell.length_c   1.000
_cell.angle_alpha   90.00
_cell.angle_beta   90.00
_cell.angle_gamma   90.00
#
_symmetry.space_group_name_H-M   'P 1'
#
loop_
_entity.id
_entity.type
_entity.pdbx_description
1 polymer ?
#
loop_
_entity_poly.entity_id
_entity_poly.type
_entity_poly.pdbx_seq_one_letter_code
_entity_poly.pdbx_strand_id
1 'polypeptide(L)'
;MSQSQSQSQSHSTTTFQFPPTYSFPPFFTRQPNSTTRLSQLQKWSSLIQSWCRHHRIYRLSLIEAIESPLFHNATLRKRLSLSEARAVLDWMAKPEEEGGGGRRAEWIDGGSKSVAWIWWRRPEEWAGIVADWVEATGQKNVVLTVYELLEGEATMSQEWHGMDADVMLKSLNILVKRGKAQVFGSEGQEGVKFF
;
A
#
# COMPACT_ATOMS: atom_id res chain seq x y z
N MET A 1 -29.93 37.71 -26.01
CA MET A 1 -28.90 36.78 -26.50
C MET A 1 -27.99 36.46 -25.33
N SER A 2 -28.31 35.41 -24.57
CA SER A 2 -27.55 35.02 -23.39
C SER A 2 -26.50 33.98 -23.78
N GLN A 3 -25.22 34.30 -23.59
CA GLN A 3 -24.13 33.38 -23.82
C GLN A 3 -23.96 32.48 -22.58
N SER A 4 -24.06 31.18 -22.79
CA SER A 4 -23.72 30.14 -21.82
C SER A 4 -22.20 30.04 -21.71
N GLN A 5 -21.64 30.27 -20.51
CA GLN A 5 -20.24 29.93 -20.22
C GLN A 5 -20.16 28.47 -19.76
N SER A 6 -19.43 27.68 -20.53
CA SER A 6 -19.01 26.32 -20.15
C SER A 6 -17.89 26.42 -19.10
N GLN A 7 -18.16 26.00 -17.87
CA GLN A 7 -17.12 25.83 -16.84
C GLN A 7 -16.27 24.61 -17.16
N SER A 8 -14.99 24.83 -17.43
CA SER A 8 -13.97 23.79 -17.51
C SER A 8 -13.63 23.34 -16.08
N GLN A 9 -14.00 22.12 -15.70
CA GLN A 9 -13.56 21.51 -14.44
C GLN A 9 -12.05 21.22 -14.53
N SER A 10 -11.25 21.90 -13.71
CA SER A 10 -9.83 21.60 -13.53
C SER A 10 -9.68 20.39 -12.61
N HIS A 11 -9.43 19.20 -13.16
CA HIS A 11 -8.90 18.09 -12.37
C HIS A 11 -7.46 18.44 -11.98
N SER A 12 -7.22 18.82 -10.74
CA SER A 12 -5.88 18.97 -10.20
C SER A 12 -5.25 17.58 -10.11
N THR A 13 -4.37 17.23 -11.05
CA THR A 13 -3.48 16.07 -10.91
C THR A 13 -2.49 16.36 -9.78
N THR A 14 -2.85 15.99 -8.55
CA THR A 14 -1.99 16.13 -7.38
C THR A 14 -0.72 15.33 -7.64
N THR A 15 0.39 16.02 -7.93
CA THR A 15 1.68 15.39 -8.22
C THR A 15 2.32 14.92 -6.90
N PHE A 16 2.92 13.73 -6.89
CA PHE A 16 3.64 13.21 -5.73
C PHE A 16 4.79 14.13 -5.33
N GLN A 17 4.87 14.47 -4.05
CA GLN A 17 5.96 15.29 -3.49
C GLN A 17 7.04 14.39 -2.91
N PHE A 18 8.22 14.40 -3.52
CA PHE A 18 9.36 13.63 -3.04
C PHE A 18 9.96 14.26 -1.77
N PRO A 19 10.43 13.43 -0.80
CA PRO A 19 11.07 13.94 0.40
C PRO A 19 12.41 14.59 0.06
N PRO A 20 12.93 15.55 0.87
CA PRO A 20 14.21 16.21 0.63
C PRO A 20 15.39 15.24 0.44
N THR A 21 15.34 14.08 1.10
CA THR A 21 16.36 13.02 0.98
C THR A 21 16.45 12.42 -0.42
N TYR A 22 15.39 12.50 -1.23
CA TYR A 22 15.39 12.05 -2.62
C TYR A 22 16.26 12.93 -3.53
N SER A 23 16.54 14.17 -3.12
CA SER A 23 17.47 15.08 -3.80
C SER A 23 18.94 14.92 -3.35
N PHE A 24 19.23 13.94 -2.48
CA PHE A 24 20.57 13.69 -1.96
C PHE A 24 21.25 12.51 -2.69
N PRO A 25 22.29 12.73 -3.52
CA PRO A 25 22.86 11.66 -4.36
C PRO A 25 23.30 10.38 -3.62
N PRO A 26 23.91 10.45 -2.41
CA PRO A 26 24.26 9.25 -1.65
C PRO A 26 23.06 8.38 -1.26
N PHE A 27 21.83 8.91 -1.26
CA PHE A 27 20.63 8.14 -0.93
C PHE A 27 20.39 6.95 -1.88
N PHE A 28 20.83 7.06 -3.14
CA PHE A 28 20.70 6.00 -4.16
C PHE A 28 21.86 5.00 -4.14
N THR A 29 22.89 5.23 -3.33
CA THR A 29 24.05 4.35 -3.21
C THR A 29 24.05 3.67 -1.85
N ARG A 30 24.28 2.35 -1.81
CA ARG A 30 24.38 1.60 -0.55
C ARG A 30 25.40 2.22 0.39
N GLN A 31 24.96 2.57 1.59
CA GLN A 31 25.83 3.12 2.62
C GLN A 31 26.70 2.00 3.25
N PRO A 32 28.02 2.21 3.42
CA PRO A 32 28.92 1.19 3.97
C PRO A 32 28.81 1.07 5.49
N ASN A 33 28.53 2.16 6.20
CA ASN A 33 28.35 2.18 7.64
C ASN A 33 26.95 1.63 8.02
N SER A 34 26.88 0.74 9.01
CA SER A 34 25.65 0.06 9.43
C SER A 34 24.56 1.03 9.93
N THR A 35 24.92 2.01 10.76
CA THR A 35 23.99 3.03 11.27
C THR A 35 23.45 3.91 10.15
N THR A 36 24.32 4.36 9.25
CA THR A 36 23.90 5.15 8.08
C THR A 36 23.05 4.32 7.12
N ARG A 37 23.37 3.03 6.95
CA ARG A 37 22.57 2.10 6.14
C ARG A 37 21.19 1.88 6.72
N LEU A 38 21.07 1.69 8.04
CA LEU A 38 19.77 1.58 8.70
C LEU A 38 18.92 2.84 8.47
N SER A 39 19.51 4.03 8.66
CA SER A 39 18.84 5.31 8.38
C SER A 39 18.42 5.43 6.91
N GLN A 40 19.24 4.95 5.97
CA GLN A 40 18.91 4.89 4.54
C GLN A 40 17.73 3.96 4.27
N LEU A 41 17.72 2.76 4.86
CA LEU A 41 16.65 1.78 4.70
C LEU A 41 15.31 2.30 5.23
N GLN A 42 15.32 2.96 6.39
CA GLN A 42 14.12 3.61 6.96
C GLN A 42 13.55 4.68 6.02
N LYS A 43 14.42 5.53 5.45
CA LYS A 43 14.02 6.57 4.48
C LYS A 43 13.46 5.97 3.19
N TRP A 44 14.08 4.90 2.67
CA TRP A 44 13.55 4.17 1.52
C TRP A 44 12.20 3.53 1.81
N SER A 45 12.05 2.88 2.96
CA SER A 45 10.78 2.28 3.37
C SER A 45 9.66 3.32 3.46
N SER A 46 9.94 4.48 4.06
CA SER A 46 8.99 5.59 4.14
C SER A 46 8.60 6.13 2.76
N LEU A 47 9.58 6.32 1.86
CA LEU A 47 9.34 6.76 0.49
C LEU A 47 8.53 5.75 -0.33
N ILE A 48 8.86 4.46 -0.24
CA ILE A 48 8.13 3.40 -0.95
C ILE A 48 6.67 3.36 -0.47
N GLN A 49 6.43 3.39 0.84
CA GLN A 49 5.08 3.41 1.40
C GLN A 49 4.28 4.64 0.96
N SER A 50 4.87 5.84 1.00
CA SER A 50 4.17 7.08 0.60
C SER A 50 3.87 7.12 -0.90
N TRP A 51 4.82 6.68 -1.74
CA TRP A 51 4.63 6.54 -3.18
C TRP A 51 3.50 5.56 -3.50
N CYS A 52 3.55 4.37 -2.90
CA CYS A 52 2.54 3.33 -3.12
C CYS A 52 1.16 3.79 -2.65
N ARG A 53 1.08 4.48 -1.50
CA ARG A 53 -0.18 5.08 -1.02
C ARG A 53 -0.74 6.12 -1.98
N HIS A 54 0.10 7.04 -2.46
CA HIS A 54 -0.32 8.13 -3.35
C HIS A 54 -0.86 7.61 -4.69
N HIS A 55 -0.21 6.59 -5.25
CA HIS A 55 -0.60 5.97 -6.51
C HIS A 55 -1.57 4.78 -6.35
N ARG A 56 -1.96 4.44 -5.12
CA ARG A 56 -2.75 3.25 -4.76
C ARG A 56 -2.17 1.93 -5.31
N ILE A 57 -0.85 1.79 -5.29
CA ILE A 57 -0.12 0.61 -5.76
C ILE A 57 0.09 -0.35 -4.58
N TYR A 58 -0.70 -1.42 -4.51
CA TYR A 58 -0.54 -2.42 -3.44
C TYR A 58 0.50 -3.49 -3.77
N ARG A 59 0.65 -3.84 -5.06
CA ARG A 59 1.67 -4.79 -5.55
C ARG A 59 2.75 -4.01 -6.31
N LEU A 60 3.98 -4.06 -5.82
CA LEU A 60 5.12 -3.39 -6.45
C LEU A 60 5.95 -4.41 -7.24
N SER A 61 5.93 -4.29 -8.57
CA SER A 61 6.86 -4.98 -9.46
C SER A 61 8.20 -4.26 -9.45
N LEU A 62 9.28 -4.93 -9.05
CA LEU A 62 10.60 -4.32 -9.02
C LEU A 62 11.11 -3.92 -10.42
N ILE A 63 10.76 -4.69 -11.46
CA ILE A 63 11.18 -4.42 -12.85
C ILE A 63 10.54 -3.13 -13.37
N GLU A 64 9.28 -2.88 -13.01
CA GLU A 64 8.60 -1.62 -13.36
C GLU A 64 9.10 -0.48 -12.47
N ALA A 65 9.30 -0.76 -11.17
CA ALA A 65 9.69 0.25 -10.21
C ALA A 65 11.07 0.86 -10.51
N ILE A 66 12.04 0.08 -11.01
CA ILE A 66 13.39 0.57 -11.39
C ILE A 66 13.36 1.56 -12.55
N GLU A 67 12.36 1.47 -13.44
CA GLU A 67 12.17 2.41 -14.53
C GLU A 67 11.33 3.62 -14.10
N SER A 68 10.59 3.50 -13.01
CA SER A 68 9.74 4.57 -12.48
C SER A 68 10.52 5.64 -11.69
N PRO A 69 9.92 6.83 -11.49
CA PRO A 69 10.49 7.86 -10.61
C PRO A 69 10.73 7.40 -9.16
N LEU A 70 10.10 6.31 -8.68
CA LEU A 70 10.35 5.80 -7.33
C LEU A 70 11.83 5.45 -7.12
N PHE A 71 12.44 4.73 -8.06
CA PHE A 71 13.84 4.29 -7.96
C PHE A 71 14.78 4.99 -8.92
N HIS A 72 14.28 5.83 -9.83
CA HIS A 72 15.08 6.57 -10.79
C HIS A 72 14.85 8.09 -10.67
N ASN A 73 15.83 8.80 -10.14
CA ASN A 73 15.86 10.26 -10.14
C ASN A 73 16.59 10.76 -11.39
N ALA A 74 15.83 11.14 -12.41
CA ALA A 74 16.36 11.63 -13.68
C ALA A 74 17.16 12.94 -13.52
N THR A 75 16.73 13.84 -12.62
CA THR A 75 17.39 15.13 -12.36
C THR A 75 18.79 14.94 -11.78
N LEU A 76 18.96 14.01 -10.84
CA LEU A 76 20.26 13.66 -10.28
C LEU A 76 21.06 12.67 -11.13
N ARG A 77 20.43 12.08 -12.16
CA ARG A 77 20.97 10.94 -12.92
C ARG A 77 21.40 9.80 -12.01
N LYS A 78 20.57 9.50 -11.01
CA LYS A 78 20.80 8.44 -10.02
C LYS A 78 19.65 7.45 -10.04
N ARG A 79 19.98 6.17 -9.93
CA ARG A 79 19.02 5.07 -9.88
C ARG A 79 19.44 4.07 -8.80
N LEU A 80 18.46 3.52 -8.09
CA LEU A 80 18.66 2.38 -7.20
C LEU A 80 18.77 1.11 -8.05
N SER A 81 19.82 0.31 -7.86
CA SER A 81 19.95 -0.95 -8.59
C SER A 81 18.85 -1.94 -8.18
N LEU A 82 18.52 -2.89 -9.07
CA LEU A 82 17.54 -3.94 -8.78
C LEU A 82 17.92 -4.75 -7.53
N SER A 83 19.21 -5.06 -7.37
CA SER A 83 19.74 -5.76 -6.19
C SER A 83 19.52 -4.98 -4.89
N GLU A 84 19.70 -3.65 -4.92
CA GLU A 84 19.52 -2.81 -3.75
C GLU A 84 18.04 -2.56 -3.45
N ALA A 85 17.20 -2.39 -4.47
CA ALA A 85 15.74 -2.32 -4.30
C ALA A 85 15.20 -3.59 -3.64
N ARG A 86 15.69 -4.76 -4.06
CA ARG A 86 15.38 -6.04 -3.42
C ARG A 86 15.85 -6.11 -1.97
N ALA A 87 17.07 -5.65 -1.69
CA ALA A 87 17.59 -5.60 -0.32
C ALA A 87 16.78 -4.68 0.60
N VAL A 88 16.27 -3.57 0.07
CA VAL A 88 15.34 -2.67 0.79
C VAL A 88 14.05 -3.41 1.11
N LEU A 89 13.41 -4.06 0.14
CA LEU A 89 12.16 -4.81 0.36
C LEU A 89 12.35 -6.02 1.27
N ASP A 90 13.48 -6.71 1.18
CA ASP A 90 13.86 -7.78 2.12
C ASP A 90 13.96 -7.26 3.56
N TRP A 91 14.54 -6.08 3.74
CA TRP A 91 14.56 -5.44 5.05
C TRP A 91 13.16 -5.03 5.50
N MET A 92 12.33 -4.46 4.61
CA MET A 92 10.94 -4.07 4.91
C MET A 92 10.06 -5.27 5.32
N ALA A 93 10.28 -6.44 4.73
CA ALA A 93 9.52 -7.64 5.01
C ALA A 93 9.83 -8.24 6.40
N LYS A 94 11.02 -7.98 6.92
CA LYS A 94 11.42 -8.46 8.24
C LYS A 94 10.65 -7.76 9.37
N PRO A 95 10.36 -8.48 10.47
CA PRO A 95 9.83 -7.86 11.67
C PRO A 95 10.77 -6.82 12.27
N GLU A 96 10.22 -5.88 13.02
CA GLU A 96 11.01 -4.86 13.73
C GLU A 96 11.85 -5.49 14.85
N GLU A 97 11.34 -6.54 15.50
CA GLU A 97 12.05 -7.32 16.53
C GLU A 97 13.33 -8.01 16.02
N GLU A 98 13.44 -8.23 14.70
CA GLU A 98 14.66 -8.76 14.05
C GLU A 98 15.52 -7.65 13.42
N GLY A 99 15.27 -6.38 13.76
CA GLY A 99 15.94 -5.21 13.18
C GLY A 99 15.49 -4.90 11.74
N GLY A 100 14.33 -5.42 11.33
CA GLY A 100 13.69 -5.19 10.04
C GLY A 100 12.82 -3.95 9.99
N GLY A 101 12.10 -3.79 8.88
CA GLY A 101 11.23 -2.65 8.62
C GLY A 101 9.79 -2.82 9.09
N GLY A 102 9.49 -3.79 9.95
CA GLY A 102 8.19 -3.93 10.61
C GLY A 102 7.12 -4.63 9.77
N ARG A 103 7.49 -5.60 8.94
CA ARG A 103 6.58 -6.33 8.02
C ARG A 103 5.78 -5.37 7.13
N ARG A 104 6.48 -4.38 6.56
CA ARG A 104 5.93 -3.37 5.63
C ARG A 104 5.95 -3.83 4.16
N ALA A 105 6.49 -5.01 3.89
CA ALA A 105 6.40 -5.67 2.60
C ALA A 105 6.16 -7.18 2.79
N GLU A 106 5.57 -7.83 1.79
CA GLU A 106 5.41 -9.30 1.75
C GLU A 106 5.67 -9.76 0.31
N TRP A 107 6.69 -10.59 0.09
CA TRP A 107 6.98 -11.12 -1.24
C TRP A 107 5.86 -12.05 -1.72
N ILE A 108 5.41 -11.85 -2.96
CA ILE A 108 4.34 -12.65 -3.56
C ILE A 108 4.93 -13.92 -4.19
N ASP A 109 6.06 -13.78 -4.85
CA ASP A 109 6.75 -14.85 -5.55
C ASP A 109 7.87 -15.43 -4.69
N GLY A 110 7.56 -16.51 -3.96
CA GLY A 110 8.39 -17.15 -2.93
C GLY A 110 9.80 -17.62 -3.33
N GLY A 111 10.28 -17.33 -4.54
CA GLY A 111 11.66 -17.58 -4.96
C GLY A 111 12.28 -16.46 -5.80
N SER A 112 11.51 -15.86 -6.73
CA SER A 112 12.04 -14.84 -7.65
C SER A 112 12.09 -13.43 -7.08
N LYS A 113 11.41 -13.15 -5.94
CA LYS A 113 11.39 -11.84 -5.24
C LYS A 113 11.31 -10.65 -6.21
N SER A 114 10.40 -10.74 -7.17
CA SER A 114 10.20 -9.76 -8.24
C SER A 114 9.00 -8.87 -7.97
N VAL A 115 8.00 -9.39 -7.25
CA VAL A 115 6.79 -8.64 -6.89
C VAL A 115 6.54 -8.78 -5.39
N ALA A 116 6.32 -7.66 -4.73
CA ALA A 116 5.97 -7.63 -3.31
C ALA A 116 4.68 -6.85 -3.08
N TRP A 117 3.90 -7.29 -2.12
CA TRP A 117 2.94 -6.42 -1.46
C TRP A 117 3.66 -5.32 -0.69
N ILE A 118 3.12 -4.10 -0.74
CA ILE A 118 3.58 -2.96 0.04
C ILE A 118 2.48 -2.51 1.00
N TRP A 119 2.82 -2.47 2.29
CA TRP A 119 1.88 -2.17 3.36
C TRP A 119 2.16 -0.80 3.97
N TRP A 120 1.61 0.27 3.38
CA TRP A 120 1.57 1.60 4.07
C TRP A 120 0.61 1.59 5.26
N ARG A 121 -0.36 0.67 5.23
CA ARG A 121 -1.16 0.24 6.35
C ARG A 121 -1.29 -1.28 6.25
N ARG A 122 -1.00 -2.02 7.32
CA ARG A 122 -1.01 -3.50 7.29
C ARG A 122 -2.42 -4.07 7.24
N PRO A 123 -2.60 -5.31 6.77
CA PRO A 123 -3.89 -5.99 6.82
C PRO A 123 -4.54 -6.01 8.21
N GLU A 124 -3.76 -6.12 9.29
CA GLU A 124 -4.29 -6.09 10.66
C GLU A 124 -4.84 -4.71 11.07
N GLU A 125 -4.27 -3.65 10.51
CA GLU A 125 -4.70 -2.27 10.75
C GLU A 125 -5.96 -1.97 9.93
N TRP A 126 -6.01 -2.40 8.66
CA TRP A 126 -7.23 -2.34 7.85
C TRP A 126 -8.37 -3.14 8.48
N ALA A 127 -8.08 -4.34 8.98
CA ALA A 127 -9.05 -5.17 9.69
C ALA A 127 -9.70 -4.43 10.87
N GLY A 128 -8.90 -3.69 11.65
CA GLY A 128 -9.41 -2.85 12.74
C GLY A 128 -10.35 -1.76 12.24
N ILE A 129 -9.92 -1.00 11.24
CA ILE A 129 -10.70 0.11 10.68
C ILE A 129 -12.04 -0.39 10.09
N VAL A 130 -12.02 -1.49 9.34
CA VAL A 130 -13.23 -2.08 8.75
C VAL A 130 -14.18 -2.54 9.86
N ALA A 131 -13.66 -3.20 10.91
CA ALA A 131 -14.49 -3.62 12.04
C ALA A 131 -15.12 -2.43 12.78
N ASP A 132 -14.36 -1.36 13.00
CA ASP A 132 -14.85 -0.14 13.65
C ASP A 132 -15.97 0.52 12.83
N TRP A 133 -15.85 0.53 11.50
CA TRP A 133 -16.90 1.05 10.60
C TRP A 133 -18.17 0.19 10.62
N VAL A 134 -18.03 -1.14 10.58
CA VAL A 134 -19.18 -2.06 10.67
C VAL A 134 -19.95 -1.84 11.98
N GLU A 135 -19.23 -1.64 13.09
CA GLU A 135 -19.82 -1.33 14.38
C GLU A 135 -20.52 0.02 14.39
N ALA A 136 -19.85 1.08 13.92
CA ALA A 136 -20.39 2.43 13.89
C ALA A 136 -21.63 2.57 13.01
N THR A 137 -21.77 1.74 11.97
CA THR A 137 -22.89 1.77 11.03
C THR A 137 -23.98 0.74 11.32
N GLY A 138 -23.83 -0.07 12.37
CA GLY A 138 -24.83 -1.06 12.76
C GLY A 138 -24.96 -2.25 11.81
N GLN A 139 -23.91 -2.56 11.04
CA GLN A 139 -23.91 -3.64 10.03
C GLN A 139 -23.47 -5.00 10.60
N LYS A 140 -23.38 -5.13 11.93
CA LYS A 140 -23.15 -6.43 12.60
C LYS A 140 -24.31 -7.38 12.31
N ASN A 141 -24.00 -8.67 12.16
CA ASN A 141 -24.94 -9.74 11.82
C ASN A 141 -25.62 -9.66 10.45
N VAL A 142 -25.33 -8.62 9.65
CA VAL A 142 -25.74 -8.51 8.25
C VAL A 142 -24.66 -9.11 7.37
N VAL A 143 -25.08 -9.71 6.26
CA VAL A 143 -24.19 -10.18 5.20
C VAL A 143 -23.92 -9.01 4.25
N LEU A 144 -22.64 -8.71 4.02
CA LEU A 144 -22.18 -7.76 3.01
C LEU A 144 -21.36 -8.52 1.97
N THR A 145 -21.41 -8.09 0.73
CA THR A 145 -20.47 -8.54 -0.30
C THR A 145 -19.14 -7.79 -0.17
N VAL A 146 -18.04 -8.43 -0.59
CA VAL A 146 -16.74 -7.74 -0.66
C VAL A 146 -16.81 -6.56 -1.64
N TYR A 147 -17.61 -6.67 -2.70
CA TYR A 147 -17.89 -5.58 -3.63
C TYR A 147 -18.51 -4.37 -2.93
N GLU A 148 -19.54 -4.55 -2.09
CA GLU A 148 -20.15 -3.44 -1.33
C GLU A 148 -19.15 -2.76 -0.39
N LEU A 149 -18.23 -3.51 0.21
CA LEU A 149 -17.18 -2.94 1.05
C LEU A 149 -16.18 -2.07 0.26
N LEU A 150 -15.90 -2.46 -0.98
CA LEU A 150 -14.90 -1.79 -1.83
C LEU A 150 -15.49 -0.64 -2.63
N GLU A 151 -16.68 -0.82 -3.20
CA GLU A 151 -17.28 0.04 -4.22
C GLU A 151 -18.67 0.56 -3.83
N GLY A 152 -19.19 0.18 -2.65
CA GLY A 152 -20.51 0.59 -2.20
C GLY A 152 -20.59 2.09 -1.84
N GLU A 153 -21.77 2.67 -2.03
CA GLU A 153 -22.03 4.09 -1.70
C GLU A 153 -21.73 4.41 -0.22
N ALA A 154 -22.03 3.46 0.68
CA ALA A 154 -21.79 3.61 2.11
C ALA A 154 -20.30 3.70 2.48
N THR A 155 -19.39 3.24 1.62
CA THR A 155 -17.95 3.27 1.87
C THR A 155 -17.22 4.38 1.12
N MET A 156 -17.88 5.20 0.28
CA MET A 156 -17.23 6.24 -0.52
C MET A 156 -16.35 7.23 0.28
N SER A 157 -16.71 7.48 1.54
CA SER A 157 -15.95 8.37 2.45
C SER A 157 -14.78 7.69 3.15
N GLN A 158 -14.62 6.38 2.98
CA GLN A 158 -13.66 5.55 3.68
C GLN A 158 -12.34 5.43 2.91
N GLU A 159 -11.22 5.40 3.63
CA GLU A 159 -9.89 5.37 3.00
C GLU A 159 -9.66 4.13 2.13
N TRP A 160 -10.31 3.01 2.47
CA TRP A 160 -10.19 1.74 1.76
C TRP A 160 -11.13 1.60 0.55
N HIS A 161 -12.02 2.57 0.30
CA HIS A 161 -12.87 2.54 -0.89
C HIS A 161 -12.00 2.45 -2.16
N GLY A 162 -12.36 1.56 -3.08
CA GLY A 162 -11.58 1.21 -4.27
C GLY A 162 -10.19 0.63 -3.96
N MET A 163 -10.01 -0.03 -2.81
CA MET A 163 -8.74 -0.75 -2.53
C MET A 163 -8.67 -2.06 -3.30
N ASP A 164 -7.47 -2.62 -3.41
CA ASP A 164 -7.28 -3.92 -4.01
C ASP A 164 -8.04 -5.03 -3.25
N ALA A 165 -8.78 -5.85 -4.00
CA ALA A 165 -9.65 -6.87 -3.43
C ALA A 165 -8.89 -7.93 -2.61
N ASP A 166 -7.69 -8.32 -3.03
CA ASP A 166 -6.89 -9.28 -2.26
C ASP A 166 -6.41 -8.68 -0.94
N VAL A 167 -6.19 -7.36 -0.90
CA VAL A 167 -5.81 -6.66 0.35
C VAL A 167 -7.00 -6.59 1.29
N MET A 168 -8.20 -6.33 0.77
CA MET A 168 -9.43 -6.43 1.55
C MET A 168 -9.61 -7.84 2.10
N LEU A 169 -9.51 -8.87 1.26
CA LEU A 169 -9.62 -10.27 1.68
C LEU A 169 -8.55 -10.67 2.71
N LYS A 170 -7.30 -10.25 2.54
CA LYS A 170 -6.24 -10.44 3.55
C LYS A 170 -6.63 -9.81 4.89
N SER A 171 -7.21 -8.62 4.87
CA SER A 171 -7.66 -7.90 6.07
C SER A 171 -8.86 -8.58 6.73
N LEU A 172 -9.87 -8.99 5.96
CA LEU A 172 -11.01 -9.75 6.46
C LEU A 172 -10.59 -11.09 7.07
N ASN A 173 -9.61 -11.77 6.48
CA ASN A 173 -9.05 -13.02 7.03
C ASN A 173 -8.42 -12.83 8.42
N ILE A 174 -7.91 -11.63 8.75
CA ILE A 174 -7.48 -11.33 10.14
C ILE A 174 -8.68 -11.32 11.09
N LEU A 175 -9.81 -10.75 10.69
CA LEU A 175 -11.04 -10.77 11.49
C LEU A 175 -11.61 -12.18 11.64
N VAL A 176 -11.55 -13.00 10.58
CA VAL A 176 -11.94 -14.41 10.63
C VAL A 176 -11.10 -15.18 11.65
N LYS A 177 -9.77 -15.04 11.60
CA LYS A 177 -8.86 -15.67 12.58
C LYS A 177 -9.12 -15.20 14.02
N ARG A 178 -9.64 -13.99 14.19
CA ARG A 178 -10.03 -13.43 15.50
C ARG A 178 -11.46 -13.81 15.92
N GLY A 179 -12.20 -14.57 15.12
CA GLY A 179 -13.59 -14.96 15.39
C GLY A 179 -14.59 -13.80 15.29
N LYS A 180 -14.23 -12.69 14.63
CA LYS A 180 -15.06 -11.49 14.49
C LYS A 180 -15.80 -11.39 13.17
N ALA A 181 -15.45 -12.24 12.20
CA ALA A 181 -16.10 -12.28 10.91
C ALA A 181 -16.05 -13.69 10.32
N GLN A 182 -16.85 -13.94 9.29
CA GLN A 182 -16.81 -15.13 8.46
C GLN A 182 -16.92 -14.70 7.00
N VAL A 183 -15.96 -15.10 6.18
CA VAL A 183 -16.00 -14.92 4.71
C VAL A 183 -16.51 -16.21 4.09
N PHE A 184 -17.36 -16.10 3.07
CA PHE A 184 -17.95 -17.20 2.32
C PHE A 184 -18.06 -16.84 0.83
N GLY A 185 -18.34 -17.83 0.00
CA GLY A 185 -18.31 -17.67 -1.46
C GLY A 185 -16.90 -17.83 -2.03
N SER A 186 -16.81 -17.79 -3.36
CA SER A 186 -15.59 -17.94 -4.13
C SER A 186 -15.74 -17.24 -5.48
N GLU A 187 -14.63 -17.06 -6.20
CA GLU A 187 -14.61 -16.61 -7.59
C GLU A 187 -15.24 -15.22 -7.81
N GLY A 188 -14.99 -14.27 -6.89
CA GLY A 188 -15.46 -12.88 -7.03
C GLY A 188 -16.88 -12.65 -6.52
N GLN A 189 -17.51 -13.67 -5.92
CA GLN A 189 -18.80 -13.57 -5.23
C GLN A 189 -18.63 -13.71 -3.71
N GLU A 190 -17.51 -13.26 -3.17
CA GLU A 190 -17.24 -13.36 -1.74
C GLU A 190 -18.20 -12.46 -0.94
N GLY A 191 -18.88 -13.07 0.02
CA GLY A 191 -19.64 -12.41 1.06
C GLY A 191 -18.90 -12.49 2.40
N VAL A 192 -19.22 -11.57 3.29
CA VAL A 192 -18.69 -11.51 4.65
C VAL A 192 -19.81 -11.18 5.63
N LYS A 193 -19.83 -11.91 6.74
CA LYS A 193 -20.68 -11.63 7.90
C LYS A 193 -19.80 -11.25 9.07
N PHE A 194 -20.11 -10.15 9.75
CA PHE A 194 -19.43 -9.70 10.96
C PHE A 194 -20.25 -10.04 12.21
N PHE A 195 -19.57 -10.30 13.33
CA PHE A 195 -20.16 -10.69 14.61
C PHE A 195 -19.94 -9.63 15.69
#